data_AF-A0A0F9TK59-F1
#
_entry.id   AF-A0A0F9TK59-F1
#
_cell.length_a   1.000
_cell.length_b   1.000
_cell.length_c   1.000
_cell.angle_alpha   90.00
_cell.angle_beta   90.00
_cell.angle_gamma   90.00
#
_symmetry.space_group_name_H-M   'P 1'
#
loop_
_entity.id
_entity.type
_entity.pdbx_description
1 polymer ?
#
loop_
_entity_poly.entity_id
_entity_poly.type
_entity_poly.pdbx_seq_one_letter_code
_entity_poly.pdbx_strand_id
1 'polypeptide(L)' 'MPAKTRRQQRFFGADLARKRAGKKTRTGMSEKKLREHARKLRQ' A
#
# COMPACT_ATOMS: atom_id res chain seq x y z
N MET A 1 -5.51 6.74 8.16
CA MET A 1 -6.53 6.95 7.10
C MET A 1 -6.35 5.89 6.01
N PRO A 2 -7.29 4.97 5.79
CA PRO A 2 -7.20 4.03 4.67
C PRO A 2 -7.25 4.75 3.31
N ALA A 3 -6.82 4.07 2.24
CA ALA A 3 -6.87 4.63 0.88
C ALA A 3 -8.33 4.95 0.51
N LYS A 4 -8.58 6.21 0.11
CA LYS A 4 -9.94 6.70 -0.20
C LYS A 4 -10.35 6.41 -1.64
N THR A 5 -9.39 6.16 -2.53
CA THR A 5 -9.63 5.93 -3.97
C THR A 5 -8.96 4.66 -4.47
N ARG A 6 -9.51 4.06 -5.54
CA ARG A 6 -8.88 2.91 -6.23
C ARG A 6 -7.45 3.22 -6.72
N ARG A 7 -7.19 4.48 -7.13
CA ARG A 7 -5.86 4.91 -7.58
C ARG A 7 -4.84 4.86 -6.44
N GLN A 8 -5.21 5.36 -5.26
CA GLN A 8 -4.37 5.26 -4.06
C GLN A 8 -4.15 3.81 -3.66
N GLN A 9 -5.19 2.98 -3.72
CA GLN A 9 -5.10 1.56 -3.39
C GLN A 9 -4.12 0.80 -4.29
N ARG A 10 -4.17 1.08 -5.61
CA ARG A 10 -3.18 0.56 -6.58
C ARG A 10 -1.76 1.06 -6.27
N PHE A 11 -1.61 2.34 -5.93
CA PHE A 11 -0.32 2.91 -5.55
C PHE A 11 0.28 2.23 -4.32
N PHE A 12 -0.50 2.07 -3.25
CA PHE A 12 -0.06 1.37 -2.05
C PHE A 12 0.19 -0.12 -2.28
N GLY A 13 -0.57 -0.76 -3.17
CA GLY A 13 -0.30 -2.13 -3.61
C GLY A 13 1.04 -2.27 -4.35
N ALA A 14 1.38 -1.31 -5.21
CA ALA A 14 2.66 -1.28 -5.90
C ALA A 14 3.84 -1.04 -4.93
N ASP A 15 3.64 -0.17 -3.93
CA ASP A 15 4.65 0.07 -2.89
C ASP A 15 4.81 -1.15 -1.96
N LEU A 16 3.72 -1.86 -1.65
CA LEU A 16 3.75 -3.12 -0.92
C LEU A 16 4.58 -4.18 -1.66
N ALA A 17 4.34 -4.34 -2.97
CA ALA A 17 5.11 -5.26 -3.80
C ALA A 17 6.60 -4.89 -3.84
N ARG A 18 6.91 -3.60 -3.90
CA ARG A 18 8.30 -3.09 -3.79
C ARG A 18 8.95 -3.49 -2.47
N LYS A 19 8.25 -3.30 -1.35
CA LYS A 19 8.76 -3.65 -0.01
C LYS A 19 9.05 -5.15 0.08
N ARG A 20 8.16 -6.00 -0.44
CA ARG A 20 8.32 -7.46 -0.47
C ARG A 20 9.48 -7.92 -1.36
N ALA A 21 9.78 -7.17 -2.41
CA ALA A 21 10.96 -7.37 -3.24
C ALA A 21 12.26 -6.84 -2.59
N GLY A 22 12.24 -6.43 -1.31
CA GLY A 22 13.38 -5.86 -0.61
C GLY A 22 13.73 -4.42 -1.00
N LYS A 23 12.91 -3.77 -1.85
CA LYS A 23 13.16 -2.41 -2.33
C LYS A 23 12.57 -1.39 -1.37
N LYS A 24 13.16 -0.18 -1.37
CA LYS A 24 12.63 0.96 -0.62
C LYS A 24 11.25 1.36 -1.16
N THR A 25 10.33 1.63 -0.24
CA THR A 25 8.99 2.14 -0.55
C THR A 25 9.06 3.62 -0.85
N ARG A 26 8.23 4.12 -1.78
CA ARG A 26 8.15 5.57 -2.03
C ARG A 26 7.50 6.32 -0.86
N THR A 27 6.63 5.64 -0.13
CA THR A 27 5.91 6.19 1.02
C THR A 27 6.67 6.12 2.33
N GLY A 28 7.78 5.38 2.40
CA GLY A 28 8.52 5.13 3.65
C GLY A 28 7.74 4.29 4.67
N MET A 29 6.55 3.79 4.32
CA MET A 29 5.70 3.06 5.25
C MET A 29 6.16 1.61 5.46
N SER A 30 5.75 1.05 6.60
CA SER A 30 5.91 -0.36 6.92
C SER A 30 5.00 -1.24 6.07
N GLU A 31 5.38 -2.51 5.90
CA GLU A 31 4.61 -3.48 5.11
C GLU A 31 3.17 -3.62 5.62
N LYS A 32 2.96 -3.61 6.94
CA LYS A 32 1.64 -3.72 7.57
C LYS A 32 0.72 -2.58 7.15
N LYS A 33 1.19 -1.33 7.23
CA LYS A 33 0.43 -0.15 6.76
C LYS A 33 0.14 -0.25 5.27
N LEU A 34 1.14 -0.59 4.46
CA LEU A 34 0.96 -0.76 3.02
C LEU A 34 -0.10 -1.81 2.67
N ARG A 35 -0.14 -2.93 3.41
CA ARG A 35 -1.17 -3.97 3.26
C ARG A 35 -2.56 -3.47 3.63
N GLU A 36 -2.69 -2.70 4.71
CA GLU A 36 -3.95 -2.08 5.11
C GLU A 36 -4.46 -1.09 4.06
N HIS A 37 -3.57 -0.27 3.50
CA HIS A 37 -3.93 0.70 2.45
C HIS A 37 -4.19 0.06 1.08
N ALA A 38 -3.50 -1.03 0.75
CA ALA A 38 -3.68 -1.77 -0.50
C ALA A 38 -4.94 -2.65 -0.48
N ARG A 39 -5.43 -3.03 0.70
CA ARG A 39 -6.69 -3.78 0.83
C ARG A 39 -7.86 -2.89 0.40
N LYS A 40 -8.77 -3.49 -0.36
CA LYS A 40 -10.11 -2.92 -0.61
C LYS A 40 -10.79 -2.77 0.76
N LEU A 41 -11.21 -1.55 1.11
CA LEU A 41 -12.21 -1.36 2.16
C LEU A 41 -13.39 -2.23 1.76
N ARG A 42 -13.58 -3.37 2.45
CA ARG A 42 -14.88 -3.99 2.54
C ARG A 42 -15.69 -2.98 3.35
N GLN A 43 -16.40 -2.10 2.65
CA GLN A 43 -17.63 -1.56 3.21
C GLN A 43 -18.66 -2.68 3.17
#